data_AF-A0A1G0E438-F1
#
_entry.id   AF-A0A1G0E438-F1
#
_cell.length_a   1.000
_cell.length_b   1.000
_cell.length_c   1.000
_cell.angle_alpha   90.00
_cell.angle_beta   90.00
_cell.angle_gamma   90.00
#
_symmetry.space_group_name_H-M   'P 1'
#
loop_
_entity.id
_entity.type
_entity.pdbx_description
1 polymer ?
#
loop_
_entity_poly.entity_id
_entity_poly.type
_entity_poly.pdbx_seq_one_letter_code
_entity_poly.pdbx_strand_id
1 'polypeptide(L)'
;MPARHIAIPNPVRSKQRGAALMVMLVIMVMGIAAALVGSLSTTALKSARQEATSNALAQAKEALIGYAITYGDTHSGQVHGYLPCPDPNGTAGANEEGSSETCGNKDVSQIGRLPWKTLGLSSLRDGDGECLWYAVAGSYKNNPMTDMMNWDTPGLFEVLDASGATIAQNVVAVIFAPGPVLGSQNRTPGGTAPICGGNYTASNYLDSDGTLNNGTVSASANATTQFRLTSSSQVNDRLIYITRQDIWNAMLKRTDFMTTLATMTQKATECLADYGRRNSSGPGDKRLPWSGRLYPDSSGYLTDVNYDDEDGRMAGRLPYRVNTSDSATGNQISSPYYQLASGGSCLGGSAWATYYPWWTNWKDHLFYALAYRFRPNSGSTSCGTCLKVNGSGNYAAVVMFAGKPLAGQTRTTVSNRLDFSNYLEGRNYTYTNGSNPNPSGDSNYQSGAETGSFNDVLYCINPNLTVTPC
;
A
#
# COMPACT_ATOMS: atom_id res chain seq x y z
N MET A 1 -54.22 -28.45 102.77
CA MET A 1 -52.73 -28.60 102.77
C MET A 1 -52.41 -30.08 102.57
N PRO A 2 -51.42 -30.51 101.76
CA PRO A 2 -50.40 -29.74 101.03
C PRO A 2 -50.45 -29.90 99.48
N ALA A 3 -49.67 -29.05 98.81
CA ALA A 3 -49.55 -28.87 97.37
C ALA A 3 -48.58 -29.87 96.71
N ARG A 4 -48.81 -30.19 95.43
CA ARG A 4 -47.93 -31.02 94.59
C ARG A 4 -47.28 -30.13 93.52
N HIS A 5 -46.00 -29.81 93.70
CA HIS A 5 -45.19 -29.08 92.73
C HIS A 5 -44.74 -30.00 91.58
N ILE A 6 -44.98 -29.57 90.34
CA ILE A 6 -44.39 -30.15 89.13
C ILE A 6 -43.20 -29.27 88.74
N ALA A 7 -42.01 -29.86 88.66
CA ALA A 7 -40.78 -29.19 88.24
C ALA A 7 -40.60 -29.27 86.72
N ILE A 8 -40.26 -28.14 86.08
CA ILE A 8 -39.89 -28.02 84.66
C ILE A 8 -38.35 -28.08 84.57
N PRO A 9 -37.74 -28.91 83.71
CA PRO A 9 -36.29 -28.91 83.53
C PRO A 9 -35.85 -27.78 82.57
N ASN A 10 -34.85 -27.00 82.98
CA ASN A 10 -34.15 -26.01 82.14
C ASN A 10 -33.06 -26.70 81.29
N PRO A 11 -32.93 -26.40 79.98
CA PRO A 11 -31.81 -26.87 79.17
C PRO A 11 -30.53 -26.10 79.50
N VAL A 12 -29.45 -26.84 79.74
CA VAL A 12 -28.09 -26.34 79.97
C VAL A 12 -27.53 -25.76 78.67
N ARG A 13 -27.25 -24.45 78.63
CA ARG A 13 -26.46 -23.81 77.57
C ARG A 13 -24.98 -24.08 77.80
N SER A 14 -24.34 -24.87 76.94
CA SER A 14 -22.89 -25.03 76.92
C SER A 14 -22.23 -23.80 76.26
N LYS A 15 -21.14 -23.29 76.86
CA LYS A 15 -20.34 -22.18 76.33
C LYS A 15 -19.38 -22.70 75.25
N GLN A 16 -19.83 -22.84 74.01
CA GLN A 16 -18.94 -22.91 72.85
C GLN A 16 -18.62 -21.50 72.35
N ARG A 17 -17.52 -20.89 72.82
CA ARG A 17 -17.06 -19.59 72.29
C ARG A 17 -15.67 -19.64 71.62
N GLY A 18 -14.87 -20.69 71.85
CA GLY A 18 -13.54 -20.85 71.23
C GLY A 18 -13.52 -21.65 69.91
N ALA A 19 -14.20 -22.79 69.86
CA ALA A 19 -14.23 -23.65 68.67
C ALA A 19 -14.97 -23.00 67.48
N ALA A 20 -16.05 -22.26 67.75
CA ALA A 20 -16.80 -21.55 66.72
C ALA A 20 -15.94 -20.49 66.01
N LEU A 21 -15.05 -19.82 66.75
CA LEU A 21 -14.19 -18.76 66.21
C LEU A 21 -13.07 -19.33 65.33
N MET A 22 -12.50 -20.48 65.72
CA MET A 22 -11.52 -21.20 64.89
C MET A 22 -12.16 -21.80 63.62
N VAL A 23 -13.37 -22.36 63.72
CA VAL A 23 -14.10 -22.86 62.54
C VAL A 23 -14.45 -21.71 61.59
N MET A 24 -14.90 -20.56 62.13
CA MET A 24 -15.19 -19.38 61.32
C MET A 24 -13.94 -18.81 60.64
N LEU A 25 -12.78 -18.82 61.33
CA LEU A 25 -11.50 -18.43 60.76
C LEU A 25 -11.07 -19.38 59.62
N VAL A 26 -11.19 -20.69 59.82
CA VAL A 26 -10.85 -21.68 58.78
C VAL A 26 -11.75 -21.50 57.56
N ILE A 27 -13.06 -21.32 57.74
CA ILE A 27 -14.00 -21.05 56.64
C ILE A 27 -13.64 -19.75 55.94
N MET A 28 -13.27 -18.70 56.68
CA MET A 28 -12.85 -17.42 56.10
C MET A 28 -11.57 -17.55 55.27
N VAL A 29 -10.55 -18.24 55.78
CA VAL A 29 -9.28 -18.47 55.07
C VAL A 29 -9.50 -19.33 53.83
N MET A 30 -10.31 -20.38 53.91
CA MET A 30 -10.67 -21.20 52.74
C MET A 30 -11.48 -20.40 51.71
N GLY A 31 -12.39 -19.54 52.16
CA GLY A 31 -13.16 -18.64 51.29
C GLY A 31 -12.27 -17.64 50.55
N ILE A 32 -11.31 -17.03 51.25
CA ILE A 32 -10.32 -16.10 50.65
C ILE A 32 -9.41 -16.85 49.67
N ALA A 33 -8.91 -18.03 50.03
CA ALA A 33 -8.06 -18.83 49.17
C ALA A 33 -8.80 -19.28 47.90
N ALA A 34 -10.05 -19.74 48.02
CA ALA A 34 -10.87 -20.14 46.87
C ALA A 34 -11.19 -18.93 45.95
N ALA A 35 -11.50 -17.76 46.52
CA ALA A 35 -11.72 -16.53 45.76
C ALA A 35 -10.44 -16.11 45.01
N LEU A 36 -9.28 -16.17 45.67
CA LEU A 36 -8.00 -15.85 45.08
C LEU A 36 -7.66 -16.81 43.93
N VAL A 37 -7.75 -18.12 44.14
CA VAL A 37 -7.51 -19.15 43.10
C VAL A 37 -8.47 -18.97 41.92
N GLY A 38 -9.76 -18.76 42.18
CA GLY A 38 -10.73 -18.50 41.12
C GLY A 38 -10.42 -17.23 40.31
N SER A 39 -9.98 -16.15 40.98
CA SER A 39 -9.59 -14.89 40.32
C SER A 39 -8.29 -14.99 39.51
N LEU A 40 -7.32 -15.79 39.97
CA LEU A 40 -6.10 -16.07 39.20
C LEU A 40 -6.41 -16.89 37.95
N SER A 41 -7.28 -17.90 38.05
CA SER A 41 -7.70 -18.71 36.90
C SER A 41 -8.40 -17.87 35.84
N THR A 42 -9.28 -16.95 36.21
CA THR A 42 -9.97 -16.09 35.22
C THR A 42 -9.03 -15.08 34.56
N THR A 43 -8.11 -14.50 35.33
CA THR A 43 -7.10 -13.57 34.81
C THR A 43 -6.13 -14.28 33.88
N ALA A 44 -5.65 -15.47 34.25
CA ALA A 44 -4.75 -16.28 33.43
C ALA A 44 -5.43 -16.71 32.11
N LEU A 45 -6.68 -17.16 32.17
CA LEU A 45 -7.44 -17.50 30.97
C LEU A 45 -7.65 -16.30 30.06
N LYS A 46 -8.03 -15.14 30.63
CA LYS A 46 -8.15 -13.89 29.85
C LYS A 46 -6.83 -13.53 29.18
N SER A 47 -5.72 -13.58 29.91
CA SER A 47 -4.38 -13.31 29.36
C SER A 47 -4.04 -14.27 28.22
N ALA A 48 -4.28 -15.57 28.39
CA ALA A 48 -4.03 -16.57 27.37
C ALA A 48 -4.85 -16.34 26.09
N ARG A 49 -6.13 -15.97 26.23
CA ARG A 49 -6.97 -15.60 25.07
C ARG A 49 -6.44 -14.34 24.37
N GLN A 50 -6.04 -13.33 25.14
CA GLN A 50 -5.50 -12.09 24.59
C GLN A 50 -4.20 -12.34 23.82
N GLU A 51 -3.34 -13.22 24.33
CA GLU A 51 -2.11 -13.66 23.67
C GLU A 51 -2.43 -14.43 22.39
N ALA A 52 -3.35 -15.40 22.44
CA ALA A 52 -3.80 -16.14 21.25
C ALA A 52 -4.35 -15.20 20.16
N THR A 53 -5.20 -14.23 20.52
CA THR A 53 -5.68 -13.21 19.59
C THR A 53 -4.55 -12.38 19.00
N SER A 54 -3.59 -11.93 19.83
CA SER A 54 -2.46 -11.13 19.37
C SER A 54 -1.58 -11.91 18.39
N ASN A 55 -1.34 -13.20 18.66
CA ASN A 55 -0.54 -14.08 17.80
C ASN A 55 -1.24 -14.33 16.47
N ALA A 56 -2.55 -14.58 16.47
CA ALA A 56 -3.34 -14.76 15.26
C ALA A 56 -3.35 -13.50 14.39
N LEU A 57 -3.57 -12.32 14.99
CA LEU A 57 -3.53 -11.04 14.29
C LEU A 57 -2.15 -10.74 13.71
N ALA A 58 -1.07 -11.00 14.47
CA ALA A 58 0.29 -10.81 14.00
C ALA A 58 0.62 -11.74 12.81
N GLN A 59 0.26 -13.02 12.90
CA GLN A 59 0.47 -13.98 11.81
C GLN A 59 -0.29 -13.59 10.53
N ALA A 60 -1.54 -13.13 10.67
CA ALA A 60 -2.32 -12.63 9.54
C ALA A 60 -1.67 -11.37 8.91
N LYS A 61 -1.22 -10.42 9.74
CA LYS A 61 -0.53 -9.20 9.27
C LYS A 61 0.74 -9.55 8.48
N GLU A 62 1.60 -10.42 9.02
CA GLU A 62 2.84 -10.83 8.35
C GLU A 62 2.57 -11.55 7.03
N ALA A 63 1.57 -12.44 6.98
CA ALA A 63 1.21 -13.14 5.76
C ALA A 63 0.68 -12.19 4.67
N LEU A 64 -0.12 -11.18 5.04
CA LEU A 64 -0.61 -10.17 4.11
C LEU A 64 0.53 -9.28 3.56
N ILE A 65 1.47 -8.86 4.42
CA ILE A 65 2.67 -8.13 3.97
C ILE A 65 3.50 -9.01 3.04
N GLY A 66 3.73 -10.27 3.42
CA GLY A 66 4.44 -11.26 2.60
C GLY A 66 3.81 -11.41 1.22
N TYR A 67 2.50 -11.61 1.16
CA TYR A 67 1.74 -11.68 -0.09
C TYR A 67 1.96 -10.43 -0.97
N ALA A 68 1.85 -9.23 -0.38
CA ALA A 68 2.03 -7.98 -1.12
C ALA A 68 3.43 -7.85 -1.71
N ILE A 69 4.46 -8.19 -0.94
CA ILE A 69 5.85 -8.03 -1.40
C ILE A 69 6.30 -9.13 -2.36
N THR A 70 5.59 -10.25 -2.47
CA THR A 70 5.86 -11.33 -3.44
C THR A 70 4.83 -11.40 -4.57
N TYR A 71 3.91 -10.44 -4.65
CA TYR A 71 2.81 -10.51 -5.61
C TYR A 71 3.31 -10.63 -7.06
N GLY A 72 4.22 -9.76 -7.49
CA GLY A 72 4.81 -9.80 -8.83
C GLY A 72 5.63 -11.07 -9.13
N ASP A 73 6.15 -11.75 -8.10
CA ASP A 73 6.89 -13.01 -8.29
C ASP A 73 5.95 -14.16 -8.67
N THR A 74 4.70 -14.10 -8.22
CA THR A 74 3.67 -15.13 -8.43
C THR A 74 2.64 -14.74 -9.51
N HIS A 75 2.64 -13.48 -9.93
CA HIS A 75 1.72 -12.93 -10.94
C HIS A 75 2.52 -12.26 -12.06
N SER A 76 2.91 -13.05 -13.06
CA SER A 76 3.70 -12.59 -14.20
C SER A 76 3.06 -11.36 -14.86
N GLY A 77 3.87 -10.32 -15.10
CA GLY A 77 3.44 -9.07 -15.72
C GLY A 77 2.79 -8.09 -14.74
N GLN A 78 2.83 -8.34 -13.44
CA GLN A 78 2.32 -7.44 -12.39
C GLN A 78 3.45 -6.92 -11.51
N VAL A 79 3.23 -5.74 -10.90
CA VAL A 79 4.10 -5.17 -9.87
C VAL A 79 3.70 -5.66 -8.47
N HIS A 80 4.57 -5.46 -7.49
CA HIS A 80 4.27 -5.76 -6.08
C HIS A 80 3.35 -4.71 -5.44
N GLY A 81 2.81 -5.03 -4.26
CA GLY A 81 2.02 -4.11 -3.43
C GLY A 81 0.54 -4.51 -3.29
N TYR A 82 0.03 -5.40 -4.13
CA TYR A 82 -1.36 -5.86 -4.06
C TYR A 82 -1.60 -6.83 -2.91
N LEU A 83 -2.72 -6.67 -2.24
CA LEU A 83 -3.25 -7.55 -1.20
C LEU A 83 -4.38 -8.41 -1.75
N PRO A 84 -4.62 -9.63 -1.22
CA PRO A 84 -5.72 -10.44 -1.68
C PRO A 84 -7.05 -9.78 -1.30
N CYS A 85 -8.08 -10.00 -2.10
CA CYS A 85 -9.45 -9.78 -1.70
C CYS A 85 -9.85 -10.66 -0.50
N PRO A 86 -10.73 -10.21 0.40
CA PRO A 86 -11.28 -11.05 1.45
C PRO A 86 -12.06 -12.24 0.88
N ASP A 87 -12.28 -13.28 1.69
CA ASP A 87 -13.26 -14.32 1.39
C ASP A 87 -14.67 -13.77 1.62
N PRO A 88 -15.50 -13.63 0.56
CA PRO A 88 -16.76 -12.93 0.65
C PRO A 88 -17.91 -13.80 1.17
N ASN A 89 -17.87 -15.14 1.00
CA ASN A 89 -19.05 -15.97 1.22
C ASN A 89 -18.80 -17.48 1.44
N GLY A 90 -17.58 -18.00 1.28
CA GLY A 90 -17.25 -19.41 1.51
C GLY A 90 -18.03 -20.46 0.70
N THR A 91 -18.62 -20.11 -0.44
CA THR A 91 -19.50 -21.05 -1.18
C THR A 91 -18.71 -22.14 -1.91
N ALA A 92 -19.01 -23.41 -1.61
CA ALA A 92 -18.46 -24.58 -2.31
C ALA A 92 -18.54 -24.45 -3.85
N GLY A 93 -17.39 -24.59 -4.53
CA GLY A 93 -17.20 -24.30 -5.95
C GLY A 93 -15.80 -23.71 -6.20
N ALA A 94 -15.67 -22.71 -7.09
CA ALA A 94 -14.41 -21.97 -7.29
C ALA A 94 -13.90 -21.23 -6.03
N ASN A 95 -14.80 -20.99 -5.05
CA ASN A 95 -14.55 -20.30 -3.78
C ASN A 95 -14.64 -21.23 -2.56
N GLU A 96 -13.68 -22.14 -2.42
CA GLU A 96 -13.57 -22.83 -1.13
C GLU A 96 -13.35 -21.83 0.01
N GLU A 97 -13.99 -22.06 1.16
CA GLU A 97 -13.79 -21.24 2.37
C GLU A 97 -12.30 -20.99 2.64
N GLY A 98 -11.97 -19.74 2.96
CA GLY A 98 -10.62 -19.23 3.11
C GLY A 98 -9.96 -18.80 1.81
N SER A 99 -10.65 -18.81 0.67
CA SER A 99 -10.09 -18.39 -0.62
C SER A 99 -10.45 -16.94 -0.97
N SER A 100 -9.50 -16.25 -1.59
CA SER A 100 -9.66 -14.94 -2.20
C SER A 100 -10.16 -15.06 -3.64
N GLU A 101 -11.05 -14.16 -4.04
CA GLU A 101 -11.56 -14.07 -5.41
C GLU A 101 -11.79 -12.61 -5.83
N THR A 102 -12.41 -12.38 -6.99
CA THR A 102 -12.86 -11.03 -7.37
C THR A 102 -13.80 -10.47 -6.30
N CYS A 103 -13.48 -9.30 -5.73
CA CYS A 103 -14.32 -8.67 -4.71
C CYS A 103 -14.74 -7.24 -5.10
N GLY A 104 -16.04 -6.91 -5.08
CA GLY A 104 -16.52 -5.56 -5.36
C GLY A 104 -16.04 -4.96 -6.70
N ASN A 105 -16.08 -3.62 -6.78
CA ASN A 105 -15.64 -2.84 -7.95
C ASN A 105 -14.21 -2.31 -7.78
N LYS A 106 -13.63 -1.82 -8.88
CA LYS A 106 -12.32 -1.16 -8.88
C LYS A 106 -12.30 0.04 -7.94
N ASP A 107 -11.23 0.16 -7.16
CA ASP A 107 -11.00 1.22 -6.18
C ASP A 107 -12.08 1.33 -5.07
N VAL A 108 -12.96 0.33 -4.93
CA VAL A 108 -13.93 0.22 -3.84
C VAL A 108 -13.41 -0.74 -2.79
N SER A 109 -13.30 -0.28 -1.54
CA SER A 109 -12.84 -1.09 -0.41
C SER A 109 -13.80 -2.24 -0.13
N GLN A 110 -13.27 -3.36 0.38
CA GLN A 110 -14.05 -4.59 0.63
C GLN A 110 -13.73 -5.16 2.01
N ILE A 111 -14.71 -5.82 2.61
CA ILE A 111 -14.58 -6.50 3.91
C ILE A 111 -15.19 -7.90 3.83
N GLY A 112 -14.53 -8.87 4.47
CA GLY A 112 -14.99 -10.25 4.57
C GLY A 112 -14.10 -11.05 5.51
N ARG A 113 -14.14 -12.37 5.43
CA ARG A 113 -13.24 -13.22 6.23
C ARG A 113 -11.82 -13.14 5.70
N LEU A 114 -10.84 -13.36 6.57
CA LEU A 114 -9.44 -13.48 6.14
C LEU A 114 -9.30 -14.66 5.16
N PRO A 115 -8.73 -14.47 3.96
CA PRO A 115 -8.56 -15.53 2.97
C PRO A 115 -7.35 -16.41 3.33
N TRP A 116 -7.44 -17.13 4.45
CA TRP A 116 -6.34 -17.89 5.06
C TRP A 116 -5.76 -18.95 4.10
N LYS A 117 -6.59 -19.56 3.25
CA LYS A 117 -6.15 -20.57 2.28
C LYS A 117 -5.31 -19.93 1.18
N THR A 118 -5.74 -18.78 0.65
CA THR A 118 -4.95 -18.00 -0.33
C THR A 118 -3.62 -17.53 0.25
N LEU A 119 -3.60 -17.21 1.54
CA LEU A 119 -2.39 -16.80 2.27
C LEU A 119 -1.47 -17.97 2.65
N GLY A 120 -1.85 -19.22 2.36
CA GLY A 120 -1.07 -20.40 2.76
C GLY A 120 -1.03 -20.62 4.27
N LEU A 121 -2.05 -20.15 4.99
CA LEU A 121 -2.19 -20.26 6.44
C LEU A 121 -3.16 -21.38 6.83
N SER A 122 -3.09 -21.83 8.08
CA SER A 122 -4.22 -22.49 8.73
C SER A 122 -5.35 -21.49 9.00
N SER A 123 -6.57 -21.97 9.25
CA SER A 123 -7.69 -21.12 9.67
C SER A 123 -7.42 -20.48 11.04
N LEU A 124 -6.87 -19.26 11.01
CA LEU A 124 -6.50 -18.50 12.20
C LEU A 124 -7.75 -18.10 12.99
N ARG A 125 -7.67 -18.29 14.31
CA ARG A 125 -8.75 -17.96 15.25
C ARG A 125 -8.24 -17.06 16.36
N ASP A 126 -9.10 -16.17 16.82
CA ASP A 126 -8.85 -15.41 18.03
C ASP A 126 -8.96 -16.29 19.30
N GLY A 127 -8.64 -15.71 20.46
CA GLY A 127 -8.70 -16.40 21.74
C GLY A 127 -10.09 -16.86 22.18
N ASP A 128 -11.15 -16.40 21.52
CA ASP A 128 -12.53 -16.83 21.77
C ASP A 128 -13.04 -17.81 20.69
N GLY A 129 -12.17 -18.21 19.76
CA GLY A 129 -12.42 -19.25 18.76
C GLY A 129 -12.97 -18.74 17.44
N GLU A 130 -13.06 -17.43 17.23
CA GLU A 130 -13.62 -16.83 16.01
C GLU A 130 -12.57 -16.66 14.92
N CYS A 131 -12.93 -16.97 13.67
CA CYS A 131 -12.09 -16.66 12.53
C CYS A 131 -11.95 -15.15 12.33
N LEU A 132 -10.75 -14.73 11.91
CA LEU A 132 -10.43 -13.33 11.68
C LEU A 132 -11.22 -12.74 10.50
N TRP A 133 -11.57 -11.46 10.63
CA TRP A 133 -12.11 -10.63 9.56
C TRP A 133 -11.03 -9.73 8.98
N TYR A 134 -11.23 -9.29 7.76
CA TYR A 134 -10.24 -8.55 7.00
C TYR A 134 -10.92 -7.56 6.06
N ALA A 135 -10.51 -6.30 6.19
CA ALA A 135 -10.86 -5.23 5.26
C ALA A 135 -9.63 -4.85 4.43
N VAL A 136 -9.82 -4.66 3.13
CA VAL A 136 -8.80 -4.24 2.17
C VAL A 136 -9.21 -2.94 1.49
N ALA A 137 -8.28 -1.98 1.41
CA ALA A 137 -8.50 -0.73 0.71
C ALA A 137 -8.67 -0.98 -0.78
N GLY A 138 -9.64 -0.28 -1.39
CA GLY A 138 -9.97 -0.42 -2.81
C GLY A 138 -8.79 -0.24 -3.78
N SER A 139 -7.82 0.59 -3.41
CA SER A 139 -6.60 0.85 -4.18
C SER A 139 -5.52 -0.24 -4.02
N TYR A 140 -5.63 -1.13 -3.03
CA TYR A 140 -4.63 -2.18 -2.72
C TYR A 140 -5.10 -3.60 -3.00
N LYS A 141 -6.38 -3.82 -3.29
CA LYS A 141 -6.93 -5.14 -3.68
C LYS A 141 -6.34 -5.61 -5.01
N ASN A 142 -6.05 -6.90 -5.09
CA ASN A 142 -5.50 -7.57 -6.28
C ASN A 142 -6.53 -7.80 -7.39
N ASN A 143 -7.84 -7.69 -7.13
CA ASN A 143 -8.84 -7.97 -8.15
C ASN A 143 -10.24 -7.34 -7.87
N PRO A 144 -10.73 -6.38 -8.69
CA PRO A 144 -9.99 -5.69 -9.76
C PRO A 144 -8.90 -4.74 -9.22
N MET A 145 -7.78 -4.64 -9.94
CA MET A 145 -6.63 -3.81 -9.56
C MET A 145 -6.87 -2.33 -9.83
N THR A 146 -6.22 -1.47 -9.03
CA THR A 146 -6.11 -0.03 -9.32
C THR A 146 -5.31 0.24 -10.59
N ASP A 147 -5.37 1.45 -11.15
CA ASP A 147 -4.65 1.81 -12.39
C ASP A 147 -3.14 1.94 -12.19
N MET A 148 -2.70 2.24 -10.96
CA MET A 148 -1.30 2.48 -10.63
C MET A 148 -0.97 2.03 -9.20
N MET A 149 -0.04 1.09 -9.08
CA MET A 149 0.47 0.51 -7.84
C MET A 149 1.94 0.86 -7.64
N ASN A 150 2.19 1.83 -6.78
CA ASN A 150 3.52 2.25 -6.37
C ASN A 150 3.51 2.74 -4.92
N TRP A 151 4.66 3.20 -4.42
CA TRP A 151 4.74 3.66 -3.05
C TRP A 151 3.88 4.88 -2.73
N ASP A 152 3.30 5.55 -3.74
CA ASP A 152 2.41 6.69 -3.60
C ASP A 152 0.91 6.33 -3.72
N THR A 153 0.57 5.08 -4.06
CA THR A 153 -0.82 4.60 -4.10
C THR A 153 -1.48 4.78 -2.72
N PRO A 154 -2.62 5.51 -2.62
CA PRO A 154 -3.17 5.93 -1.34
C PRO A 154 -3.76 4.75 -0.56
N GLY A 155 -3.62 4.78 0.76
CA GLY A 155 -4.40 3.91 1.63
C GLY A 155 -5.75 4.58 1.93
N LEU A 156 -6.84 3.83 1.80
CA LEU A 156 -8.21 4.36 1.92
C LEU A 156 -8.82 4.14 3.31
N PHE A 157 -8.00 3.79 4.30
CA PHE A 157 -8.46 3.58 5.67
C PHE A 157 -7.78 4.52 6.67
N GLU A 158 -8.54 4.85 7.70
CA GLU A 158 -8.08 5.53 8.91
C GLU A 158 -8.49 4.73 10.14
N VAL A 159 -7.66 4.75 11.17
CA VAL A 159 -7.97 4.14 12.48
C VAL A 159 -8.04 5.26 13.51
N LEU A 160 -9.15 5.30 14.25
CA LEU A 160 -9.42 6.27 15.29
C LEU A 160 -9.39 5.61 16.67
N ASP A 161 -8.89 6.32 17.67
CA ASP A 161 -8.95 5.88 19.06
C ASP A 161 -10.34 6.13 19.70
N ALA A 162 -10.46 5.84 21.00
CA ALA A 162 -11.68 6.05 21.78
C ALA A 162 -12.15 7.53 21.81
N SER A 163 -11.23 8.50 21.68
CA SER A 163 -11.54 9.93 21.69
C SER A 163 -12.02 10.45 20.33
N GLY A 164 -11.83 9.65 19.26
CA GLY A 164 -12.06 10.08 17.88
C GLY A 164 -10.83 10.67 17.22
N ALA A 165 -9.66 10.66 17.87
CA ALA A 165 -8.43 11.08 17.26
C ALA A 165 -7.92 10.02 16.28
N THR A 166 -7.52 10.45 15.08
CA THR A 166 -6.89 9.56 14.10
C THR A 166 -5.51 9.14 14.59
N ILE A 167 -5.32 7.84 14.81
CA ILE A 167 -4.05 7.25 15.24
C ILE A 167 -3.27 6.60 14.09
N ALA A 168 -3.94 6.33 12.97
CA ALA A 168 -3.30 5.87 11.74
C ALA A 168 -4.05 6.37 10.50
N GLN A 169 -3.29 6.77 9.48
CA GLN A 169 -3.77 7.19 8.16
C GLN A 169 -3.06 6.38 7.08
N ASN A 170 -3.56 6.45 5.84
CA ASN A 170 -3.03 5.67 4.71
C ASN A 170 -2.95 4.18 5.06
N VAL A 171 -3.94 3.69 5.81
CA VAL A 171 -4.09 2.28 6.11
C VAL A 171 -4.64 1.58 4.86
N VAL A 172 -4.06 0.45 4.51
CA VAL A 172 -4.39 -0.33 3.30
C VAL A 172 -5.12 -1.63 3.64
N ALA A 173 -5.00 -2.08 4.89
CA ALA A 173 -5.76 -3.20 5.41
C ALA A 173 -5.97 -3.10 6.92
N VAL A 174 -7.08 -3.66 7.38
CA VAL A 174 -7.38 -3.86 8.81
C VAL A 174 -7.80 -5.31 9.00
N ILE A 175 -7.19 -5.99 9.97
CA ILE A 175 -7.52 -7.35 10.37
C ILE A 175 -8.17 -7.28 11.74
N PHE A 176 -9.33 -7.92 11.88
CA PHE A 176 -10.15 -7.89 13.10
C PHE A 176 -10.25 -9.28 13.72
N ALA A 177 -10.20 -9.29 15.04
CA ALA A 177 -10.61 -10.39 15.90
C ALA A 177 -11.91 -9.97 16.60
N PRO A 178 -13.06 -10.58 16.25
CA PRO A 178 -14.38 -10.21 16.78
C PRO A 178 -14.55 -10.40 18.28
N GLY A 179 -13.75 -11.27 18.91
CA GLY A 179 -13.91 -11.62 20.31
C GLY A 179 -15.26 -12.29 20.61
N PRO A 180 -15.70 -12.31 21.89
CA PRO A 180 -16.96 -12.93 22.27
C PRO A 180 -18.16 -12.18 21.72
N VAL A 181 -19.30 -12.87 21.58
CA VAL A 181 -20.57 -12.28 21.14
C VAL A 181 -20.95 -11.08 22.01
N LEU A 182 -21.24 -9.95 21.38
CA LEU A 182 -21.69 -8.72 22.05
C LEU A 182 -23.13 -8.37 21.66
N GLY A 183 -23.95 -8.02 22.66
CA GLY A 183 -25.32 -7.56 22.45
C GLY A 183 -26.19 -8.57 21.69
N SER A 184 -26.78 -8.15 20.57
CA SER A 184 -27.69 -8.94 19.74
C SER A 184 -27.03 -9.55 18.50
N GLN A 185 -25.70 -9.66 18.48
CA GLN A 185 -24.97 -10.28 17.38
C GLN A 185 -25.47 -11.71 17.10
N ASN A 186 -25.85 -11.97 15.85
CA ASN A 186 -26.34 -13.28 15.42
C ASN A 186 -25.32 -14.01 14.55
N ARG A 187 -24.51 -14.85 15.20
CA ARG A 187 -23.48 -15.68 14.55
C ARG A 187 -23.98 -17.08 14.17
N THR A 188 -25.29 -17.24 13.94
CA THR A 188 -25.88 -18.55 13.58
C THR A 188 -25.27 -19.06 12.26
N PRO A 189 -24.93 -20.36 12.17
CA PRO A 189 -24.40 -20.98 10.95
C PRO A 189 -25.30 -20.79 9.72
N GLY A 190 -24.72 -20.26 8.64
CA GLY A 190 -25.37 -20.10 7.34
C GLY A 190 -25.12 -21.25 6.35
N GLY A 191 -24.31 -22.25 6.74
CA GLY A 191 -23.96 -23.41 5.91
C GLY A 191 -22.81 -23.20 4.92
N THR A 192 -22.31 -21.98 4.76
CA THR A 192 -21.22 -21.64 3.84
C THR A 192 -19.86 -21.44 4.52
N ALA A 193 -19.78 -21.61 5.85
CA ALA A 193 -18.53 -21.54 6.62
C ALA A 193 -18.32 -22.86 7.41
N PRO A 194 -18.10 -24.02 6.75
CA PRO A 194 -17.95 -25.30 7.44
C PRO A 194 -16.77 -25.35 8.44
N ILE A 195 -15.71 -24.58 8.21
CA ILE A 195 -14.53 -24.48 9.08
C ILE A 195 -14.75 -23.36 10.09
N CYS A 196 -14.93 -22.12 9.65
CA CYS A 196 -15.01 -20.96 10.55
C CYS A 196 -16.29 -20.94 11.39
N GLY A 197 -17.36 -21.58 10.91
CA GLY A 197 -18.67 -21.55 11.55
C GLY A 197 -19.41 -20.24 11.31
N GLY A 198 -20.68 -20.21 11.71
CA GLY A 198 -21.51 -19.02 11.62
C GLY A 198 -21.78 -18.55 10.18
N ASN A 199 -21.71 -17.25 9.94
CA ASN A 199 -22.07 -16.64 8.65
C ASN A 199 -21.03 -15.59 8.18
N TYR A 200 -21.25 -15.07 6.97
CA TYR A 200 -20.39 -14.09 6.27
C TYR A 200 -20.91 -12.63 6.36
N THR A 201 -21.77 -12.33 7.32
CA THR A 201 -22.24 -10.95 7.54
C THR A 201 -21.35 -10.25 8.56
N ALA A 202 -20.47 -9.34 8.11
CA ALA A 202 -19.50 -8.65 8.99
C ALA A 202 -20.14 -7.98 10.21
N SER A 203 -21.31 -7.34 10.04
CA SER A 203 -22.04 -6.68 11.13
C SER A 203 -22.61 -7.63 12.19
N ASN A 204 -22.58 -8.95 11.97
CA ASN A 204 -22.92 -9.95 12.99
C ASN A 204 -21.74 -10.27 13.92
N TYR A 205 -20.54 -9.76 13.61
CA TYR A 205 -19.30 -10.07 14.30
C TYR A 205 -18.58 -8.82 14.78
N LEU A 206 -18.49 -7.80 13.94
CA LEU A 206 -17.77 -6.57 14.19
C LEU A 206 -18.71 -5.49 14.73
N ASP A 207 -18.19 -4.69 15.67
CA ASP A 207 -18.95 -3.85 16.55
C ASP A 207 -19.16 -2.42 16.01
N SER A 208 -20.14 -1.75 16.62
CA SER A 208 -20.41 -0.34 16.40
C SER A 208 -20.53 0.39 17.74
N ASP A 209 -19.88 1.54 17.84
CA ASP A 209 -20.03 2.45 19.00
C ASP A 209 -21.22 3.42 18.84
N GLY A 210 -22.06 3.20 17.82
CA GLY A 210 -23.17 4.09 17.45
C GLY A 210 -22.79 5.23 16.52
N THR A 211 -21.49 5.50 16.33
CA THR A 211 -20.97 6.51 15.40
C THR A 211 -20.18 5.86 14.25
N LEU A 212 -19.28 4.93 14.59
CA LEU A 212 -18.47 4.16 13.65
C LEU A 212 -18.78 2.67 13.80
N ASN A 213 -18.85 1.98 12.67
CA ASN A 213 -19.11 0.56 12.61
C ASN A 213 -17.93 -0.15 11.95
N ASN A 214 -17.23 -1.01 12.71
CA ASN A 214 -16.08 -1.77 12.22
C ASN A 214 -16.45 -2.81 11.15
N GLY A 215 -17.72 -3.20 11.07
CA GLY A 215 -18.25 -4.14 10.09
C GLY A 215 -18.57 -3.55 8.72
N THR A 216 -18.30 -2.25 8.48
CA THR A 216 -18.72 -1.57 7.25
C THR A 216 -17.55 -0.85 6.58
N VAL A 217 -17.45 -1.00 5.26
CA VAL A 217 -16.56 -0.21 4.40
C VAL A 217 -17.37 0.65 3.44
N SER A 218 -16.79 1.76 2.98
CA SER A 218 -17.43 2.62 1.99
C SER A 218 -17.66 1.86 0.67
N ALA A 219 -18.86 1.99 0.12
CA ALA A 219 -19.22 1.44 -1.19
C ALA A 219 -18.79 2.34 -2.37
N SER A 220 -18.24 3.52 -2.08
CA SER A 220 -17.79 4.49 -3.08
C SER A 220 -16.32 4.28 -3.43
N ALA A 221 -15.97 4.39 -4.71
CA ALA A 221 -14.59 4.29 -5.16
C ALA A 221 -13.74 5.43 -4.57
N ASN A 222 -12.50 5.12 -4.18
CA ASN A 222 -11.53 6.06 -3.59
C ASN A 222 -12.00 6.76 -2.31
N ALA A 223 -13.03 6.25 -1.63
CA ALA A 223 -13.55 6.84 -0.41
C ALA A 223 -12.86 6.30 0.84
N THR A 224 -12.49 7.20 1.75
CA THR A 224 -11.91 6.83 3.04
C THR A 224 -12.94 6.13 3.94
N THR A 225 -12.55 5.02 4.57
CA THR A 225 -13.32 4.35 5.63
C THR A 225 -12.59 4.50 6.97
N GLN A 226 -13.33 4.79 8.02
CA GLN A 226 -12.80 4.92 9.38
C GLN A 226 -13.17 3.70 10.23
N PHE A 227 -12.20 3.20 10.99
CA PHE A 227 -12.37 2.10 11.95
C PHE A 227 -12.06 2.56 13.37
N ARG A 228 -12.70 1.93 14.36
CA ARG A 228 -12.53 2.25 15.77
C ARG A 228 -11.63 1.22 16.46
N LEU A 229 -10.53 1.70 17.05
CA LEU A 229 -9.73 0.95 18.02
C LEU A 229 -10.06 1.45 19.43
N THR A 230 -10.97 0.74 20.11
CA THR A 230 -11.34 1.02 21.51
C THR A 230 -11.77 -0.27 22.22
N SER A 231 -11.95 -0.19 23.53
CA SER A 231 -12.64 -1.23 24.29
C SER A 231 -13.67 -0.57 25.19
N SER A 232 -14.94 -0.91 24.96
CA SER A 232 -16.08 -0.38 25.71
C SER A 232 -17.14 -1.48 25.92
N SER A 233 -18.27 -1.14 26.52
CA SER A 233 -19.42 -2.06 26.57
C SER A 233 -20.09 -2.29 25.21
N GLN A 234 -19.75 -1.50 24.19
CA GLN A 234 -20.31 -1.56 22.84
C GLN A 234 -19.31 -2.05 21.80
N VAL A 235 -18.02 -2.07 22.12
CA VAL A 235 -16.95 -2.51 21.21
C VAL A 235 -15.96 -3.37 21.99
N ASN A 236 -15.87 -4.64 21.63
CA ASN A 236 -14.87 -5.60 22.09
C ASN A 236 -13.98 -6.15 20.96
N ASP A 237 -14.22 -5.73 19.72
CA ASP A 237 -13.30 -5.95 18.60
C ASP A 237 -11.85 -5.60 18.94
N ARG A 238 -10.94 -6.47 18.54
CA ARG A 238 -9.51 -6.16 18.47
C ARG A 238 -9.12 -6.04 17.02
N LEU A 239 -8.22 -5.11 16.71
CA LEU A 239 -7.71 -4.98 15.35
C LEU A 239 -6.20 -4.75 15.33
N ILE A 240 -5.60 -5.16 14.23
CA ILE A 240 -4.28 -4.72 13.79
C ILE A 240 -4.43 -4.20 12.36
N TYR A 241 -3.60 -3.24 11.97
CA TYR A 241 -3.69 -2.62 10.66
C TYR A 241 -2.35 -2.68 9.92
N ILE A 242 -2.41 -2.57 8.60
CA ILE A 242 -1.27 -2.46 7.70
C ILE A 242 -1.34 -1.09 7.05
N THR A 243 -0.31 -0.28 7.23
CA THR A 243 -0.19 0.99 6.51
C THR A 243 0.44 0.78 5.13
N ARG A 244 0.22 1.73 4.21
CA ARG A 244 1.01 1.83 2.97
C ARG A 244 2.51 1.71 3.27
N GLN A 245 2.97 2.42 4.31
CA GLN A 245 4.37 2.45 4.69
C GLN A 245 4.88 1.08 5.15
N ASP A 246 4.06 0.25 5.81
CA ASP A 246 4.44 -1.10 6.22
C ASP A 246 4.84 -1.96 5.00
N ILE A 247 4.02 -1.93 3.93
CA ILE A 247 4.28 -2.66 2.68
C ILE A 247 5.55 -2.15 2.00
N TRP A 248 5.66 -0.82 1.81
CA TRP A 248 6.78 -0.28 1.04
C TRP A 248 8.11 -0.28 1.81
N ASN A 249 8.08 -0.18 3.13
CA ASN A 249 9.27 -0.44 3.96
C ASN A 249 9.71 -1.91 3.87
N ALA A 250 8.78 -2.86 3.76
CA ALA A 250 9.11 -4.26 3.53
C ALA A 250 9.67 -4.47 2.10
N MET A 251 9.11 -3.81 1.09
CA MET A 251 9.65 -3.81 -0.28
C MET A 251 11.08 -3.28 -0.37
N LEU A 252 11.39 -2.19 0.34
CA LEU A 252 12.74 -1.60 0.37
C LEU A 252 13.80 -2.54 0.98
N LYS A 253 13.40 -3.57 1.73
CA LYS A 253 14.32 -4.60 2.23
C LYS A 253 14.66 -5.65 1.18
N ARG A 254 13.90 -5.75 0.08
CA ARG A 254 14.24 -6.62 -1.04
C ARG A 254 15.43 -6.04 -1.80
N THR A 255 16.40 -6.89 -2.11
CA THR A 255 17.63 -6.49 -2.80
C THR A 255 17.42 -6.17 -4.27
N ASP A 256 16.35 -6.68 -4.88
CA ASP A 256 16.05 -6.54 -6.30
C ASP A 256 15.15 -5.34 -6.62
N PHE A 257 14.37 -4.84 -5.65
CA PHE A 257 13.35 -3.82 -5.90
C PHE A 257 13.92 -2.51 -6.46
N MET A 258 14.92 -1.93 -5.78
CA MET A 258 15.55 -0.70 -6.26
C MET A 258 16.35 -0.92 -7.55
N THR A 259 16.94 -2.10 -7.73
CA THR A 259 17.61 -2.47 -8.99
C THR A 259 16.62 -2.55 -10.13
N THR A 260 15.41 -3.05 -9.91
CA THR A 260 14.35 -3.11 -10.91
C THR A 260 13.89 -1.72 -11.32
N LEU A 261 13.68 -0.80 -10.38
CA LEU A 261 13.35 0.60 -10.69
C LEU A 261 14.50 1.29 -11.45
N ALA A 262 15.75 1.11 -11.02
CA ALA A 262 16.91 1.65 -11.73
C ALA A 262 17.04 1.09 -13.15
N THR A 263 16.79 -0.20 -13.34
CA THR A 263 16.86 -0.84 -14.66
C THR A 263 15.70 -0.40 -15.55
N MET A 264 14.49 -0.24 -15.01
CA MET A 264 13.36 0.35 -15.73
C MET A 264 13.73 1.77 -16.23
N THR A 265 14.35 2.59 -15.39
CA THR A 265 14.82 3.94 -15.78
C THR A 265 15.89 3.87 -16.86
N GLN A 266 16.85 2.96 -16.74
CA GLN A 266 17.86 2.71 -17.77
C GLN A 266 17.21 2.33 -19.10
N LYS A 267 16.28 1.37 -19.10
CA LYS A 267 15.60 0.90 -20.32
C LYS A 267 14.75 1.98 -20.95
N ALA A 268 14.04 2.77 -20.16
CA ALA A 268 13.33 3.95 -20.64
C ALA A 268 14.28 4.97 -21.30
N THR A 269 15.47 5.15 -20.74
CA THR A 269 16.52 6.02 -21.31
C THR A 269 17.09 5.45 -22.61
N GLU A 270 17.30 4.14 -22.68
CA GLU A 270 17.72 3.43 -23.89
C GLU A 270 16.66 3.53 -25.00
N CYS A 271 15.36 3.50 -24.66
CA CYS A 271 14.28 3.77 -25.60
C CYS A 271 14.42 5.15 -26.23
N LEU A 272 14.64 6.21 -25.44
CA LEU A 272 14.87 7.56 -25.96
C LEU A 272 16.12 7.64 -26.83
N ALA A 273 17.21 6.98 -26.44
CA ALA A 273 18.40 6.93 -27.27
C ALA A 273 18.13 6.23 -28.62
N ASP A 274 17.31 5.18 -28.62
CA ASP A 274 16.88 4.47 -29.82
C ASP A 274 15.97 5.31 -30.73
N TYR A 275 15.15 6.20 -30.17
CA TYR A 275 14.47 7.24 -30.96
C TYR A 275 15.48 7.98 -31.84
N GLY A 276 16.55 8.52 -31.24
CA GLY A 276 17.58 9.28 -31.96
C GLY A 276 18.36 8.49 -33.00
N ARG A 277 18.24 7.15 -33.06
CA ARG A 277 18.89 6.31 -34.07
C ARG A 277 18.04 6.08 -35.31
N ARG A 278 16.76 6.43 -35.25
CA ARG A 278 15.74 6.06 -36.24
C ARG A 278 15.15 7.24 -36.99
N ASN A 279 15.80 8.39 -36.91
CA ASN A 279 15.42 9.56 -37.68
C ASN A 279 15.66 9.31 -39.19
N SER A 280 14.73 9.75 -40.03
CA SER A 280 14.76 9.54 -41.49
C SER A 280 15.99 10.12 -42.19
N SER A 281 16.62 11.14 -41.60
CA SER A 281 17.84 11.78 -42.14
C SER A 281 19.11 10.92 -41.97
N GLY A 282 19.00 9.72 -41.40
CA GLY A 282 20.07 8.74 -41.27
C GLY A 282 20.83 8.82 -39.94
N PRO A 283 21.87 7.98 -39.76
CA PRO A 283 22.52 7.76 -38.44
C PRO A 283 23.26 8.98 -37.87
N GLY A 284 23.49 10.03 -38.67
CA GLY A 284 24.06 11.29 -38.20
C GLY A 284 23.03 12.21 -37.52
N ASP A 285 21.75 11.98 -37.78
CA ASP A 285 20.65 12.71 -37.15
C ASP A 285 20.29 12.09 -35.81
N LYS A 286 20.85 12.67 -34.75
CA LYS A 286 20.71 12.22 -33.37
C LYS A 286 19.69 13.04 -32.58
N ARG A 287 18.79 13.75 -33.24
CA ARG A 287 17.75 14.53 -32.56
C ARG A 287 16.88 13.59 -31.72
N LEU A 288 16.56 14.03 -30.51
CA LEU A 288 15.78 13.35 -29.48
C LEU A 288 14.43 14.05 -29.33
N PRO A 289 13.39 13.39 -28.77
CA PRO A 289 12.09 14.01 -28.65
C PRO A 289 12.09 15.13 -27.60
N TRP A 290 11.12 16.03 -27.70
CA TRP A 290 10.77 16.95 -26.63
C TRP A 290 10.35 16.19 -25.37
N SER A 291 10.40 16.87 -24.22
CA SER A 291 9.89 16.29 -22.99
C SER A 291 8.37 16.32 -22.91
N GLY A 292 7.84 15.41 -22.09
CA GLY A 292 6.42 15.26 -21.87
C GLY A 292 5.84 16.37 -20.99
N ARG A 293 4.63 16.80 -21.31
CA ARG A 293 3.81 17.58 -20.39
C ARG A 293 3.02 16.67 -19.45
N LEU A 294 2.49 17.25 -18.38
CA LEU A 294 1.45 16.61 -17.59
C LEU A 294 0.20 17.48 -17.71
N TYR A 295 -0.85 16.95 -18.31
CA TYR A 295 -2.11 17.67 -18.45
C TYR A 295 -2.70 17.97 -17.06
N PRO A 296 -3.19 19.19 -16.79
CA PRO A 296 -3.77 19.56 -15.50
C PRO A 296 -5.21 19.03 -15.33
N ASP A 297 -5.50 17.84 -15.83
CA ASP A 297 -6.79 17.16 -15.60
C ASP A 297 -6.70 16.28 -14.34
N SER A 298 -7.87 15.91 -13.80
CA SER A 298 -8.00 15.25 -12.49
C SER A 298 -7.44 13.82 -12.42
N SER A 299 -6.96 13.24 -13.53
CA SER A 299 -6.36 11.89 -13.55
C SER A 299 -5.16 11.80 -14.48
N GLY A 300 -4.53 12.94 -14.79
CA GLY A 300 -3.59 13.07 -15.90
C GLY A 300 -2.41 12.12 -15.81
N TYR A 301 -1.93 11.88 -14.59
CA TYR A 301 -0.79 11.03 -14.31
C TYR A 301 -1.07 9.53 -14.48
N LEU A 302 -2.33 9.08 -14.43
CA LEU A 302 -2.72 7.67 -14.56
C LEU A 302 -2.79 7.22 -16.02
N THR A 303 -3.01 8.14 -16.96
CA THR A 303 -3.24 7.82 -18.36
C THR A 303 -1.95 7.92 -19.18
N ASP A 304 -1.54 6.85 -19.88
CA ASP A 304 -0.29 6.82 -20.66
C ASP A 304 -0.21 7.93 -21.71
N VAL A 305 -1.29 8.13 -22.48
CA VAL A 305 -1.33 9.13 -23.57
C VAL A 305 -1.23 10.58 -23.10
N ASN A 306 -1.36 10.83 -21.80
CA ASN A 306 -1.20 12.16 -21.23
C ASN A 306 0.28 12.56 -21.05
N TYR A 307 1.21 11.63 -21.22
CA TYR A 307 2.66 11.88 -21.28
C TYR A 307 3.06 12.18 -22.73
N ASP A 308 2.42 13.19 -23.32
CA ASP A 308 2.65 13.62 -24.71
C ASP A 308 3.78 14.63 -24.76
N ASP A 309 4.63 14.51 -25.77
CA ASP A 309 5.75 15.42 -25.97
C ASP A 309 5.26 16.80 -26.43
N GLU A 310 5.80 17.86 -25.83
CA GLU A 310 5.32 19.23 -26.07
C GLU A 310 6.39 20.10 -26.74
N ASP A 311 6.01 20.77 -27.83
CA ASP A 311 6.93 21.61 -28.59
C ASP A 311 7.61 22.67 -27.71
N GLY A 312 8.93 22.80 -27.86
CA GLY A 312 9.74 23.72 -27.08
C GLY A 312 10.00 23.31 -25.61
N ARG A 313 9.45 22.19 -25.13
CA ARG A 313 9.65 21.76 -23.74
C ARG A 313 10.94 20.97 -23.57
N MET A 314 11.97 21.65 -23.04
CA MET A 314 13.31 21.06 -22.82
C MET A 314 13.41 20.11 -21.62
N ALA A 315 12.57 20.29 -20.59
CA ALA A 315 12.54 19.40 -19.45
C ALA A 315 11.11 19.23 -18.92
N GLY A 316 10.80 18.02 -18.43
CA GLY A 316 9.46 17.68 -18.01
C GLY A 316 9.33 16.21 -17.67
N ARG A 317 8.13 15.66 -17.86
CA ARG A 317 7.90 14.22 -17.73
C ARG A 317 8.59 13.47 -18.85
N LEU A 318 8.90 12.20 -18.61
CA LEU A 318 9.33 11.31 -19.68
C LEU A 318 8.17 11.12 -20.68
N PRO A 319 8.35 11.41 -21.99
CA PRO A 319 7.27 11.28 -22.96
C PRO A 319 6.98 9.80 -23.29
N TYR A 320 5.70 9.42 -23.25
CA TYR A 320 5.18 8.17 -23.79
C TYR A 320 4.88 8.29 -25.29
N ARG A 321 4.26 9.41 -25.69
CA ARG A 321 3.88 9.70 -27.07
C ARG A 321 4.76 10.83 -27.61
N VAL A 322 5.24 10.67 -28.84
CA VAL A 322 6.29 11.53 -29.43
C VAL A 322 5.92 12.10 -30.80
N ASN A 323 4.62 12.29 -31.07
CA ASN A 323 4.14 12.74 -32.39
C ASN A 323 4.60 14.16 -32.74
N THR A 324 4.80 15.03 -31.75
CA THR A 324 5.26 16.41 -32.01
C THR A 324 6.68 16.37 -32.55
N SER A 325 7.56 15.63 -31.89
CA SER A 325 8.95 15.45 -32.30
C SER A 325 9.11 14.66 -33.59
N ASP A 326 8.27 13.64 -33.79
CA ASP A 326 8.25 12.84 -35.01
C ASP A 326 8.03 13.73 -36.24
N SER A 327 7.11 14.70 -36.16
CA SER A 327 6.84 15.63 -37.27
C SER A 327 8.07 16.44 -37.71
N ALA A 328 9.01 16.71 -36.79
CA ALA A 328 10.22 17.48 -37.07
C ALA A 328 11.41 16.59 -37.49
N THR A 329 11.44 15.33 -37.06
CA THR A 329 12.55 14.41 -37.29
C THR A 329 12.29 13.40 -38.41
N GLY A 330 11.02 13.18 -38.77
CA GLY A 330 10.58 12.08 -39.61
C GLY A 330 11.06 10.75 -39.03
N ASN A 331 10.78 10.47 -37.76
CA ASN A 331 11.22 9.24 -37.13
C ASN A 331 10.48 8.03 -37.74
N GLN A 332 11.03 6.84 -37.57
CA GLN A 332 10.42 5.60 -38.08
C GLN A 332 9.39 5.00 -37.12
N ILE A 333 8.94 5.74 -36.11
CA ILE A 333 7.91 5.29 -35.17
C ILE A 333 6.55 5.42 -35.85
N SER A 334 5.80 4.31 -35.92
CA SER A 334 4.48 4.30 -36.53
C SER A 334 3.43 4.99 -35.65
N SER A 335 2.46 5.66 -36.29
CA SER A 335 1.21 6.09 -35.64
C SER A 335 0.60 4.92 -34.84
N PRO A 336 0.20 5.13 -33.57
CA PRO A 336 -0.05 6.40 -32.88
C PRO A 336 1.15 7.07 -32.16
N TYR A 337 2.39 6.70 -32.53
CA TYR A 337 3.65 7.32 -32.06
C TYR A 337 4.01 7.03 -30.60
N TYR A 338 3.74 5.81 -30.14
CA TYR A 338 4.03 5.38 -28.76
C TYR A 338 5.48 4.90 -28.64
N GLN A 339 6.33 5.76 -28.08
CA GLN A 339 7.75 5.48 -27.86
C GLN A 339 7.97 4.39 -26.81
N LEU A 340 7.12 4.34 -25.78
CA LEU A 340 7.28 3.44 -24.63
C LEU A 340 6.18 2.37 -24.55
N ALA A 341 5.50 2.03 -25.65
CA ALA A 341 4.52 0.94 -25.67
C ALA A 341 5.19 -0.44 -25.55
N SER A 342 4.52 -1.39 -24.87
CA SER A 342 5.02 -2.76 -24.64
C SER A 342 5.36 -3.55 -25.90
N GLY A 343 4.52 -3.45 -26.94
CA GLY A 343 4.74 -4.06 -28.26
C GLY A 343 5.34 -3.09 -29.29
N GLY A 344 5.88 -1.97 -28.83
CA GLY A 344 6.19 -0.82 -29.65
C GLY A 344 7.64 -0.73 -30.12
N SER A 345 7.95 0.48 -30.57
CA SER A 345 9.19 0.91 -31.20
C SER A 345 10.43 0.91 -30.30
N CYS A 346 10.34 0.68 -29.00
CA CYS A 346 11.52 0.68 -28.12
C CYS A 346 12.28 -0.65 -28.17
N LEU A 347 13.59 -0.61 -28.46
CA LEU A 347 14.55 -1.71 -28.25
C LEU A 347 14.14 -3.05 -28.89
N GLY A 348 13.46 -3.04 -30.03
CA GLY A 348 12.97 -4.28 -30.68
C GLY A 348 11.90 -5.03 -29.87
N GLY A 349 11.22 -4.37 -28.92
CA GLY A 349 10.04 -4.84 -28.21
C GLY A 349 10.31 -5.74 -27.00
N SER A 350 11.16 -6.77 -27.13
CA SER A 350 11.28 -7.82 -26.11
C SER A 350 11.97 -7.38 -24.82
N ALA A 351 13.01 -6.54 -24.90
CA ALA A 351 13.73 -6.05 -23.71
C ALA A 351 12.90 -5.05 -22.88
N TRP A 352 12.01 -4.29 -23.52
CA TRP A 352 11.16 -3.31 -22.86
C TRP A 352 9.90 -3.94 -22.26
N ALA A 353 9.34 -4.97 -22.90
CA ALA A 353 8.12 -5.64 -22.45
C ALA A 353 8.18 -6.11 -20.98
N THR A 354 9.35 -6.58 -20.50
CA THR A 354 9.57 -6.97 -19.10
C THR A 354 9.40 -5.81 -18.11
N TYR A 355 9.81 -4.60 -18.49
CA TYR A 355 9.76 -3.40 -17.63
C TYR A 355 8.53 -2.53 -17.87
N TYR A 356 7.73 -2.83 -18.89
CA TYR A 356 6.52 -2.07 -19.19
C TYR A 356 5.53 -2.02 -18.01
N PRO A 357 5.22 -3.13 -17.29
CA PRO A 357 4.34 -3.05 -16.11
C PRO A 357 4.90 -2.15 -15.02
N TRP A 358 6.22 -2.15 -14.83
CA TRP A 358 6.89 -1.23 -13.90
C TRP A 358 6.74 0.20 -14.37
N TRP A 359 7.01 0.49 -15.64
CA TRP A 359 6.79 1.83 -16.18
C TRP A 359 5.34 2.30 -16.03
N THR A 360 4.34 1.50 -16.38
CA THR A 360 2.92 1.89 -16.26
C THR A 360 2.56 2.26 -14.81
N ASN A 361 3.14 1.56 -13.84
CA ASN A 361 2.89 1.80 -12.42
C ASN A 361 3.78 2.89 -11.79
N TRP A 362 4.85 3.32 -12.46
CA TRP A 362 5.88 4.20 -11.90
C TRP A 362 6.22 5.42 -12.78
N LYS A 363 5.53 5.59 -13.92
CA LYS A 363 5.78 6.66 -14.91
C LYS A 363 5.71 8.07 -14.36
N ASP A 364 4.90 8.31 -13.33
CA ASP A 364 4.83 9.62 -12.67
C ASP A 364 6.05 9.90 -11.77
N HIS A 365 7.05 9.02 -11.73
CA HIS A 365 8.36 9.26 -11.13
C HIS A 365 9.43 9.61 -12.17
N LEU A 366 9.12 9.48 -13.47
CA LEU A 366 10.10 9.66 -14.53
C LEU A 366 10.05 11.06 -15.12
N PHE A 367 11.23 11.67 -15.19
CA PHE A 367 11.48 12.98 -15.77
C PHE A 367 12.56 12.88 -16.82
N TYR A 368 12.55 13.84 -17.74
CA TYR A 368 13.47 13.87 -18.86
C TYR A 368 13.83 15.31 -19.19
N ALA A 369 15.11 15.52 -19.45
CA ALA A 369 15.70 16.77 -19.86
C ALA A 369 16.55 16.57 -21.12
N LEU A 370 16.45 17.52 -22.04
CA LEU A 370 17.04 17.49 -23.37
C LEU A 370 18.03 18.65 -23.57
N ALA A 371 19.17 18.35 -24.17
CA ALA A 371 20.13 19.36 -24.62
C ALA A 371 19.62 20.13 -25.85
N TYR A 372 19.91 21.44 -25.91
CA TYR A 372 19.39 22.31 -26.98
C TYR A 372 19.71 21.85 -28.38
N ARG A 373 20.95 21.40 -28.61
CA ARG A 373 21.41 20.94 -29.92
C ARG A 373 20.81 19.58 -30.32
N PHE A 374 20.23 18.86 -29.38
CA PHE A 374 19.61 17.56 -29.63
C PHE A 374 18.10 17.63 -29.81
N ARG A 375 17.49 18.82 -29.72
CA ARG A 375 16.04 18.97 -29.85
C ARG A 375 15.51 18.61 -31.26
N PRO A 376 14.21 18.28 -31.39
CA PRO A 376 13.60 17.84 -32.64
C PRO A 376 13.77 18.79 -33.83
N ASN A 377 13.76 20.10 -33.61
CA ASN A 377 13.92 21.10 -34.67
C ASN A 377 15.35 21.70 -34.75
N SER A 378 16.35 21.02 -34.18
CA SER A 378 17.76 21.43 -34.27
C SER A 378 18.31 21.27 -35.69
N GLY A 379 19.17 22.20 -36.12
CA GLY A 379 19.96 22.07 -37.35
C GLY A 379 21.32 21.37 -37.17
N SER A 380 21.70 21.00 -35.94
CA SER A 380 22.99 20.32 -35.66
C SER A 380 22.94 19.55 -34.35
N THR A 381 23.42 18.31 -34.35
CA THR A 381 23.49 17.39 -33.20
C THR A 381 24.89 17.32 -32.58
N SER A 382 25.61 18.44 -32.61
CA SER A 382 26.94 18.58 -31.99
C SER A 382 26.82 19.17 -30.58
N CYS A 383 27.72 18.74 -29.70
CA CYS A 383 27.65 19.09 -28.28
C CYS A 383 28.28 20.46 -27.98
N GLY A 384 27.67 21.53 -28.50
CA GLY A 384 28.02 22.91 -28.15
C GLY A 384 27.24 23.45 -26.94
N THR A 385 26.04 22.92 -26.72
CA THR A 385 25.11 23.34 -25.65
C THR A 385 24.44 22.08 -25.12
N CYS A 386 25.09 21.44 -24.16
CA CYS A 386 24.74 20.12 -23.62
C CYS A 386 24.53 20.18 -22.12
N LEU A 387 23.79 19.20 -21.62
CA LEU A 387 23.54 19.04 -20.20
C LEU A 387 24.80 18.54 -19.49
N LYS A 388 24.91 18.91 -18.21
CA LYS A 388 25.95 18.43 -17.31
C LYS A 388 25.33 17.74 -16.11
N VAL A 389 26.10 16.87 -15.46
CA VAL A 389 25.77 16.33 -14.14
C VAL A 389 26.94 16.59 -13.21
N ASN A 390 26.69 17.25 -12.08
CA ASN A 390 27.73 17.64 -11.12
C ASN A 390 28.91 18.40 -11.76
N GLY A 391 28.61 19.25 -12.75
CA GLY A 391 29.61 20.05 -13.48
C GLY A 391 30.42 19.28 -14.53
N SER A 392 30.20 17.98 -14.66
CA SER A 392 30.92 17.08 -15.55
C SER A 392 30.03 16.55 -16.69
N GLY A 393 30.68 15.98 -17.69
CA GLY A 393 30.01 15.39 -18.85
C GLY A 393 29.50 16.42 -19.85
N ASN A 394 28.90 15.88 -20.91
CA ASN A 394 28.45 16.60 -22.10
C ASN A 394 27.31 15.77 -22.70
N TYR A 395 26.15 15.82 -22.06
CA TYR A 395 25.05 14.89 -22.32
C TYR A 395 24.02 15.48 -23.27
N ALA A 396 23.55 14.67 -24.21
CA ALA A 396 22.45 14.97 -25.10
C ALA A 396 21.12 15.00 -24.36
N ALA A 397 20.98 14.20 -23.31
CA ALA A 397 19.81 14.17 -22.44
C ALA A 397 20.13 13.55 -21.07
N VAL A 398 19.26 13.82 -20.10
CA VAL A 398 19.25 13.23 -18.77
C VAL A 398 17.84 12.74 -18.47
N VAL A 399 17.70 11.48 -18.03
CA VAL A 399 16.47 10.91 -17.50
C VAL A 399 16.64 10.76 -15.99
N MET A 400 15.65 11.19 -15.23
CA MET A 400 15.64 11.15 -13.77
C MET A 400 14.48 10.30 -13.30
N PHE A 401 14.73 9.47 -12.29
CA PHE A 401 13.71 8.80 -11.50
C PHE A 401 13.68 9.42 -10.10
N ALA A 402 12.55 9.98 -9.73
CA ALA A 402 12.29 10.52 -8.40
C ALA A 402 11.99 9.40 -7.41
N GLY A 403 12.75 9.34 -6.32
CA GLY A 403 12.59 8.30 -5.29
C GLY A 403 11.33 8.45 -4.44
N LYS A 404 11.31 7.78 -3.28
CA LYS A 404 10.23 7.90 -2.30
C LYS A 404 10.06 9.36 -1.83
N PRO A 405 8.87 9.80 -1.44
CA PRO A 405 8.69 11.15 -0.91
C PRO A 405 9.66 11.43 0.24
N LEU A 406 10.40 12.54 0.14
CA LEU A 406 11.23 13.06 1.22
C LEU A 406 10.43 13.98 2.15
N ALA A 407 11.05 14.42 3.24
CA ALA A 407 10.41 15.32 4.20
C ALA A 407 9.90 16.59 3.50
N GLY A 408 8.61 16.89 3.66
CA GLY A 408 7.94 18.04 3.03
C GLY A 408 7.28 17.74 1.68
N GLN A 409 7.56 16.61 1.06
CA GLN A 409 6.88 16.18 -0.17
C GLN A 409 5.61 15.39 0.15
N THR A 410 4.54 15.65 -0.59
CA THR A 410 3.27 14.92 -0.49
C THR A 410 2.83 14.48 -1.89
N ARG A 411 2.33 13.27 -2.07
CA ARG A 411 1.88 12.74 -3.39
C ARG A 411 0.53 12.01 -3.30
N THR A 412 -0.34 12.50 -2.40
CA THR A 412 -1.62 11.84 -2.07
C THR A 412 -2.78 12.32 -2.93
N THR A 413 -2.71 13.55 -3.45
CA THR A 413 -3.74 14.11 -4.35
C THR A 413 -3.20 14.32 -5.75
N VAL A 414 -4.11 14.42 -6.73
CA VAL A 414 -3.77 14.75 -8.12
C VAL A 414 -2.97 16.05 -8.18
N SER A 415 -3.41 17.09 -7.47
CA SER A 415 -2.71 18.38 -7.46
C SER A 415 -1.28 18.25 -6.95
N ASN A 416 -1.03 17.41 -5.95
CA ASN A 416 0.34 17.20 -5.49
C ASN A 416 1.19 16.47 -6.52
N ARG A 417 0.60 15.51 -7.25
CA ARG A 417 1.29 14.75 -8.30
C ARG A 417 1.62 15.57 -9.55
N LEU A 418 0.92 16.68 -9.75
CA LEU A 418 1.22 17.67 -10.79
C LEU A 418 2.38 18.60 -10.41
N ASP A 419 2.70 18.73 -9.12
CA ASP A 419 3.75 19.61 -8.64
C ASP A 419 5.09 18.86 -8.51
N PHE A 420 6.05 19.21 -9.37
CA PHE A 420 7.35 18.55 -9.43
C PHE A 420 8.20 18.76 -8.18
N SER A 421 7.87 19.74 -7.32
CA SER A 421 8.54 19.93 -6.02
C SER A 421 8.29 18.76 -5.07
N ASN A 422 7.19 18.04 -5.30
CA ASN A 422 6.90 16.81 -4.58
C ASN A 422 7.75 15.64 -5.07
N TYR A 423 8.48 15.74 -6.17
CA TYR A 423 9.22 14.62 -6.78
C TYR A 423 10.72 14.78 -6.76
N LEU A 424 11.23 15.89 -7.29
CA LEU A 424 12.65 16.11 -7.50
C LEU A 424 13.20 17.04 -6.42
N GLU A 425 14.51 16.98 -6.18
CA GLU A 425 15.19 17.90 -5.26
C GLU A 425 16.33 18.71 -5.90
N GLY A 426 16.76 19.76 -5.22
CA GLY A 426 17.95 20.53 -5.57
C GLY A 426 17.95 21.03 -7.01
N ARG A 427 19.06 20.76 -7.73
CA ARG A 427 19.22 21.18 -9.13
C ARG A 427 18.29 20.42 -10.08
N ASN A 428 17.87 19.20 -9.74
CA ASN A 428 16.98 18.42 -10.58
C ASN A 428 15.60 19.05 -10.63
N TYR A 429 15.05 19.45 -9.49
CA TYR A 429 13.82 20.24 -9.44
C TYR A 429 13.99 21.61 -10.11
N THR A 430 15.03 22.36 -9.73
CA THR A 430 15.28 23.72 -10.22
C THR A 430 15.29 23.81 -11.75
N TYR A 431 15.89 22.83 -12.42
CA TYR A 431 16.02 22.82 -13.88
C TYR A 431 14.90 22.07 -14.61
N THR A 432 13.99 21.41 -13.89
CA THR A 432 12.86 20.67 -14.48
C THR A 432 11.53 21.38 -14.27
N ASN A 433 11.38 22.20 -13.22
CA ASN A 433 10.15 22.92 -12.91
C ASN A 433 10.06 24.29 -13.63
N GLY A 434 8.85 24.66 -14.07
CA GLY A 434 8.48 26.00 -14.52
C GLY A 434 8.32 26.16 -16.04
N SER A 435 7.49 27.14 -16.43
CA SER A 435 6.96 27.47 -17.76
C SER A 435 7.97 27.72 -18.89
N ASN A 436 9.27 27.57 -18.62
CA ASN A 436 10.34 27.53 -19.60
C ASN A 436 11.61 26.97 -18.92
N PRO A 437 11.76 25.64 -18.79
CA PRO A 437 12.98 25.04 -18.28
C PRO A 437 14.13 25.51 -19.17
N ASN A 438 15.15 26.15 -18.58
CA ASN A 438 16.29 26.80 -19.24
C ASN A 438 16.27 26.63 -20.77
N PRO A 439 15.73 27.61 -21.55
CA PRO A 439 15.57 27.45 -22.99
C PRO A 439 16.91 27.30 -23.70
N SER A 440 18.03 27.56 -23.03
CA SER A 440 19.38 27.31 -23.52
C SER A 440 19.73 25.82 -23.54
N GLY A 441 19.03 24.93 -22.81
CA GLY A 441 19.24 23.49 -22.85
C GLY A 441 20.67 23.04 -22.49
N ASP A 442 21.30 23.71 -21.53
CA ASP A 442 22.66 23.45 -21.00
C ASP A 442 22.69 23.33 -19.46
N SER A 443 21.55 22.96 -18.87
CA SER A 443 21.40 22.82 -17.42
C SER A 443 22.36 21.81 -16.80
N ASN A 444 22.75 22.05 -15.54
CA ASN A 444 23.68 21.22 -14.79
C ASN A 444 22.96 20.47 -13.65
N TYR A 445 22.46 19.27 -13.96
CA TYR A 445 21.75 18.38 -13.04
C TYR A 445 22.65 17.82 -11.93
N GLN A 446 22.04 17.13 -10.97
CA GLN A 446 22.70 16.59 -9.80
C GLN A 446 22.42 15.09 -9.68
N SER A 447 23.48 14.32 -9.42
CA SER A 447 23.40 12.92 -8.99
C SER A 447 24.18 12.74 -7.70
N GLY A 448 23.85 11.73 -6.89
CA GLY A 448 24.48 11.48 -5.61
C GLY A 448 23.86 10.29 -4.88
N ALA A 449 24.50 9.89 -3.77
CA ALA A 449 23.95 8.87 -2.89
C ALA A 449 22.65 9.36 -2.22
N GLU A 450 21.76 8.41 -1.87
CA GLU A 450 20.55 8.71 -1.12
C GLU A 450 20.89 9.37 0.22
N THR A 451 20.19 10.46 0.53
CA THR A 451 20.24 11.17 1.81
C THR A 451 18.83 11.51 2.26
N GLY A 452 18.69 12.12 3.45
CA GLY A 452 17.39 12.62 3.91
C GLY A 452 16.78 13.74 3.04
N SER A 453 17.55 14.31 2.10
CA SER A 453 17.15 15.45 1.26
C SER A 453 17.45 15.27 -0.24
N PHE A 454 17.84 14.08 -0.67
CA PHE A 454 18.12 13.78 -2.08
C PHE A 454 18.01 12.28 -2.33
N ASN A 455 17.19 11.86 -3.29
CA ASN A 455 17.08 10.44 -3.66
C ASN A 455 16.81 10.17 -5.16
N ASP A 456 17.08 11.15 -6.02
CA ASP A 456 16.93 11.00 -7.47
C ASP A 456 18.00 10.07 -8.08
N VAL A 457 17.58 9.22 -9.03
CA VAL A 457 18.47 8.35 -9.81
C VAL A 457 18.53 8.83 -11.25
N LEU A 458 19.74 8.98 -11.81
CA LEU A 458 19.94 9.57 -13.13
C LEU A 458 20.60 8.59 -14.12
N TYR A 459 20.09 8.61 -15.36
CA TYR A 459 20.75 8.02 -16.53
C TYR A 459 20.92 9.07 -17.62
N CYS A 460 22.07 9.05 -18.27
CA CYS A 460 22.50 10.07 -19.21
C CYS A 460 22.63 9.48 -20.62
N ILE A 461 22.20 10.25 -21.61
CA ILE A 461 22.41 9.93 -23.03
C ILE A 461 23.60 10.75 -23.52
N ASN A 462 24.65 10.07 -23.97
CA ASN A 462 25.82 10.71 -24.56
C ASN A 462 25.53 11.24 -25.98
N PRO A 463 26.37 12.13 -26.56
CA PRO A 463 26.21 12.64 -27.92
C PRO A 463 26.30 11.57 -29.02
N ASN A 464 26.75 10.36 -28.70
CA ASN A 464 26.72 9.18 -29.57
C ASN A 464 25.53 8.25 -29.30
N LEU A 465 24.55 8.72 -28.50
CA LEU A 465 23.35 8.00 -28.07
C LEU A 465 23.62 6.80 -27.15
N THR A 466 24.83 6.62 -26.63
CA THR A 466 25.08 5.59 -25.60
C THR A 466 24.50 6.03 -24.26
N VAL A 467 23.92 5.10 -23.50
CA VAL A 467 23.33 5.34 -22.18
C VAL A 467 24.31 4.93 -21.10
N THR A 468 24.50 5.79 -20.10
CA THR A 468 25.35 5.54 -18.94
C THR A 468 24.67 6.05 -17.66
N PRO A 469 24.92 5.43 -16.50
CA PRO A 469 24.60 6.07 -15.23
C PRO A 469 25.24 7.46 -15.12
N CYS A 470 24.57 8.37 -14.42
CA CYS A 470 25.14 9.63 -13.95
C CYS A 470 25.12 9.64 -12.41
#